data_AF-M3UH20-F1
#
_entry.id   AF-M3UH20-F1
#
_cell.length_a   1.000
_cell.length_b   1.000
_cell.length_c   1.000
_cell.angle_alpha   90.00
_cell.angle_beta   90.00
_cell.angle_gamma   90.00
#
_symmetry.space_group_name_H-M   'P 1'
#
loop_
_entity.id
_entity.type
_entity.pdbx_description
1 polymer ?
#
loop_
_entity_poly.entity_id
_entity_poly.type
_entity_poly.pdbx_seq_one_letter_code
_entity_poly.pdbx_strand_id
1 'polypeptide(L)' 'MLTDDLERLQRWEDAGAQWSVAALRADSVTISLLRCDGGEEVDRFTSTDPRVLALCRER' A
#
# COMPACT_ATOMS: atom_id res chain seq x y z
N MET A 1 -12.12 -2.06 -13.56
CA MET A 1 -11.91 -0.74 -12.91
C MET A 1 -10.78 -0.92 -11.92
N LEU A 2 -9.56 -1.11 -12.43
CA LEU A 2 -8.34 -1.27 -11.64
C LEU A 2 -7.65 0.08 -11.70
N THR A 3 -7.94 0.95 -10.73
CA THR A 3 -7.07 2.09 -10.50
C THR A 3 -5.74 1.50 -10.04
N ASP A 4 -4.65 1.94 -10.65
CA ASP A 4 -3.31 1.41 -10.42
C ASP A 4 -2.92 1.62 -8.95
N ASP A 5 -3.13 0.59 -8.12
CA ASP A 5 -2.84 0.62 -6.68
C ASP A 5 -1.38 0.98 -6.42
N LEU A 6 -0.51 0.68 -7.38
CA LEU A 6 0.89 1.07 -7.39
C LEU A 6 1.05 2.60 -7.58
N GLU A 7 0.37 3.23 -8.56
CA GLU A 7 0.33 4.70 -8.66
C GLU A 7 -0.20 5.35 -7.38
N ARG A 8 -1.18 4.72 -6.70
CA ARG A 8 -1.70 5.20 -5.41
C ARG A 8 -0.64 5.17 -4.33
N LEU A 9 0.10 4.07 -4.20
CA LEU A 9 1.23 3.95 -3.27
C LEU A 9 2.34 4.96 -3.58
N GLN A 10 2.69 5.09 -4.86
CA GLN A 10 3.73 6.00 -5.32
C GLN A 10 3.39 7.45 -5.01
N ARG A 11 2.13 7.85 -5.24
CA ARG A 11 1.62 9.19 -4.87
C ARG A 11 1.62 9.39 -3.36
N TRP A 12 1.35 8.35 -2.58
CA TRP A 12 1.38 8.43 -1.12
C TRP A 12 2.81 8.68 -0.62
N GLU A 13 3.80 7.96 -1.16
CA GLU A 13 5.22 8.20 -0.89
C GLU A 13 5.68 9.59 -1.36
N ASP A 14 5.23 10.05 -2.54
CA ASP A 14 5.53 11.40 -3.08
C ASP A 14 4.98 12.53 -2.18
N ALA A 15 3.81 12.32 -1.56
CA ALA A 15 3.24 13.23 -0.58
C ALA A 15 4.01 13.22 0.77
N GLY A 16 5.03 12.37 0.92
CA GLY A 16 5.79 12.19 2.16
C GLY A 16 5.04 11.39 3.22
N ALA A 17 3.96 10.69 2.84
CA ALA A 17 3.19 9.87 3.75
C ALA A 17 3.68 8.42 3.73
N GLN A 18 3.62 7.76 4.89
CA GLN A 18 4.10 6.38 5.02
C GLN A 18 2.97 5.39 4.75
N TRP A 19 3.34 4.21 4.27
CA TRP A 19 2.43 3.07 4.14
C TRP A 19 3.14 1.81 4.65
N SER A 20 2.37 0.82 5.08
CA SER A 20 2.89 -0.44 5.58
C SER A 20 2.03 -1.62 5.13
N VAL A 21 2.64 -2.79 5.02
CA VAL A 21 1.94 -4.03 4.67
C VAL A 21 1.33 -4.61 5.95
N ALA A 22 0.00 -4.52 6.07
CA ALA A 22 -0.72 -5.08 7.20
C ALA A 22 -0.93 -6.59 7.08
N ALA A 23 -1.12 -7.09 5.84
CA ALA A 23 -1.23 -8.51 5.59
C ALA A 23 -0.76 -8.85 4.18
N LEU A 24 0.11 -9.85 4.06
CA LEU A 24 0.50 -10.43 2.78
C LEU A 24 -0.09 -11.84 2.67
N ARG A 25 -0.66 -12.17 1.52
CA ARG A 25 -1.21 -13.49 1.16
C ARG A 25 -0.60 -13.95 -0.17
N ALA A 26 -0.97 -15.15 -0.61
CA ALA A 26 -0.44 -15.73 -1.84
C ALA A 26 -0.80 -14.89 -3.08
N ASP A 27 -2.03 -14.41 -3.14
CA ASP A 27 -2.66 -13.72 -4.27
C ASP A 27 -3.19 -12.31 -3.94
N SER A 28 -3.07 -11.88 -2.68
CA SER A 28 -3.59 -10.59 -2.20
C SER A 28 -2.69 -9.95 -1.16
N VAL A 29 -2.73 -8.63 -1.07
CA VAL A 29 -1.99 -7.85 -0.09
C VAL A 29 -2.85 -6.73 0.46
N THR A 30 -2.83 -6.56 1.77
CA THR A 30 -3.51 -5.49 2.48
C THR A 30 -2.50 -4.44 2.90
N ILE A 31 -2.67 -3.24 2.38
CA ILE A 31 -1.84 -2.07 2.64
C ILE A 31 -2.57 -1.15 3.61
N SER A 32 -1.86 -0.65 4.60
CA SER A 32 -2.33 0.42 5.49
C SER A 32 -1.57 1.70 5.20
N LEU A 33 -2.30 2.76 4.88
CA LEU A 33 -1.79 4.10 4.64
C LEU A 33 -1.76 4.85 5.96
N LEU A 34 -0.57 5.28 6.39
CA LEU A 34 -0.37 5.97 7.65
C LEU A 34 -0.17 7.48 7.41
N ARG A 35 -0.61 8.29 8.38
CA ARG A 35 -0.27 9.72 8.41
C ARG A 35 1.17 9.94 8.81
N CYS A 36 1.77 10.98 8.23
CA CYS A 36 3.09 11.48 8.61
C CYS A 36 3.15 11.93 10.08
N ASP A 37 2.07 12.46 10.63
CA ASP A 37 2.05 13.12 11.95
C ASP A 37 1.85 12.20 13.17
N GLY A 38 1.69 10.89 13.01
CA GLY A 38 1.45 10.04 14.19
C GLY A 38 1.31 8.54 13.99
N GLY A 39 1.58 8.01 12.78
CA GLY A 39 1.46 6.57 12.54
C GLY A 39 0.02 6.03 12.65
N GLU A 40 -0.97 6.92 12.59
CA GLU A 40 -2.37 6.54 12.62
C GLU A 40 -2.83 6.14 11.21
N GLU A 41 -3.52 5.00 11.11
CA GLU A 41 -4.05 4.50 9.86
C GLU A 41 -5.14 5.44 9.34
N VAL A 42 -4.89 6.06 8.18
CA VAL A 42 -5.88 6.89 7.47
C VAL A 42 -6.84 6.02 6.71
N ASP A 43 -6.29 5.03 6.03
CA ASP A 43 -7.01 4.20 5.08
C ASP A 43 -6.30 2.86 4.95
N ARG A 44 -7.10 1.85 4.63
CA ARG A 44 -6.60 0.51 4.38
C ARG A 44 -7.32 -0.05 3.17
N PHE A 45 -6.54 -0.57 2.24
CA PHE A 45 -7.08 -1.21 1.05
C PHE A 45 -6.38 -2.54 0.79
N THR A 46 -7.10 -3.43 0.11
CA THR A 46 -6.55 -4.72 -0.33
C THR A 46 -6.39 -4.68 -1.83
N SER A 47 -5.19 -5.00 -2.30
CA SER A 47 -4.86 -5.15 -3.70
C SER A 47 -4.58 -6.60 -4.03
N THR A 48 -4.95 -7.01 -5.23
CA THR A 48 -4.58 -8.30 -5.83
C THR A 48 -3.66 -8.10 -7.03
N ASP A 49 -3.11 -6.89 -7.21
CA ASP A 49 -2.22 -6.59 -8.32
C ASP A 49 -0.86 -7.27 -8.11
N PRO A 50 -0.39 -8.10 -9.06
CA PRO A 50 0.89 -8.79 -8.95
C PRO A 50 2.09 -7.84 -8.80
N ARG A 51 2.00 -6.60 -9.30
CA ARG A 51 3.05 -5.58 -9.17
C ARG A 51 3.17 -5.08 -7.73
N VAL A 52 2.04 -4.84 -7.07
CA VAL A 52 2.01 -4.44 -5.65
C VAL A 52 2.47 -5.59 -4.77
N LEU A 53 2.05 -6.82 -5.08
CA LEU A 53 2.53 -8.03 -4.40
C LEU A 53 4.04 -8.20 -4.51
N ALA A 54 4.62 -7.99 -5.69
CA ALA A 54 6.07 -8.06 -5.89
C ALA A 54 6.79 -6.97 -5.07
N LEU A 55 6.34 -5.72 -5.17
CA LEU A 55 6.89 -4.61 -4.38
C LEU A 55 6.86 -4.92 -2.87
N CYS A 56 5.75 -5.45 -2.36
CA CYS A 56 5.61 -5.80 -0.94
C CYS A 56 6.45 -7.00 -0.52
N ARG A 57 6.89 -7.85 -1.45
CA ARG A 57 7.82 -8.96 -1.19
C ARG A 57 9.28 -8.54 -1.22
N GLU A 58 9.59 -7.46 -1.96
CA GLU A 58 10.94 -6.91 -2.10
C GLU A 58 11.31 -5.91 -0.99
N ARG A 59 10.32 -5.42 -0.24
CA ARG A 59 10.47 -4.46 0.87
C ARG A 59 10.70 -5.15 2.21
#